data_AF-A0A8H2J871-F1
#
_entry.id   AF-A0A8H2J871-F1
#
_cell.length_a   1.000
_cell.length_b   1.000
_cell.length_c   1.000
_cell.angle_alpha   90.00
_cell.angle_beta   90.00
_cell.angle_gamma   90.00
#
_symmetry.space_group_name_H-M   'P 1'
#
loop_
_entity.id
_entity.type
_entity.pdbx_description
1 polymer ?
#
loop_
_entity_poly.entity_id
_entity_poly.type
_entity_poly.pdbx_seq_one_letter_code
_entity_poly.pdbx_strand_id
1 'polypeptide(L)'
;MKHSVATVATAGALIAGLAWLPTPQAHAEPCVPLDGSPYVKNRHTSAGLGKELQVNRTYTYADGMVNWTIEQSGGVKYNTGFGFGAKINANYIPELNSSGSTPGAPGEYVNIDSWHFHETVLVCPQ
;
A
#
# COMPACT_ATOMS: atom_id res chain seq x y z
N MET A 1 -56.40 9.22 -51.02
CA MET A 1 -57.11 9.93 -49.94
C MET A 1 -56.53 9.44 -48.62
N LYS A 2 -55.90 10.34 -47.85
CA LYS A 2 -56.34 10.81 -46.51
C LYS A 2 -56.37 9.69 -45.44
N HIS A 3 -55.40 9.67 -44.53
CA HIS A 3 -55.50 10.12 -43.10
C HIS A 3 -56.28 9.07 -42.26
N SER A 4 -55.90 8.55 -41.09
CA SER A 4 -55.29 9.09 -39.86
C SER A 4 -54.90 7.84 -39.00
N VAL A 5 -53.85 7.79 -38.16
CA VAL A 5 -53.65 8.47 -36.84
C VAL A 5 -54.88 8.28 -35.93
N ALA A 6 -54.85 7.84 -34.67
CA ALA A 6 -53.83 7.32 -33.76
C ALA A 6 -54.51 6.83 -32.46
N THR A 7 -53.67 6.29 -31.57
CA THR A 7 -53.69 6.43 -30.09
C THR A 7 -54.72 5.68 -29.25
N VAL A 8 -54.19 4.77 -28.41
CA VAL A 8 -54.29 4.77 -26.93
C VAL A 8 -52.96 4.12 -26.45
N ALA A 9 -51.97 4.82 -25.86
CA ALA A 9 -51.89 5.57 -24.60
C ALA A 9 -52.00 4.68 -23.34
N THR A 10 -50.84 4.26 -22.81
CA THR A 10 -50.53 3.96 -21.40
C THR A 10 -49.03 3.64 -21.34
N ALA A 11 -48.16 4.62 -21.07
CA ALA A 11 -47.59 4.88 -19.74
C ALA A 11 -47.18 3.56 -19.05
N GLY A 12 -45.92 3.12 -18.97
CA GLY A 12 -44.65 3.84 -18.86
C GLY A 12 -44.00 3.38 -17.56
N ALA A 13 -42.91 2.59 -17.63
CA ALA A 13 -41.92 2.46 -16.56
C ALA A 13 -40.74 1.55 -16.97
N LEU A 14 -39.57 2.19 -17.10
CA LEU A 14 -38.25 1.66 -16.70
C LEU A 14 -37.65 0.49 -17.49
N ILE A 15 -37.17 0.77 -18.70
CA ILE A 15 -35.99 0.08 -19.25
C ILE A 15 -34.92 1.13 -19.52
N ALA A 16 -34.31 1.64 -18.44
CA ALA A 16 -33.11 2.46 -18.47
C ALA A 16 -32.51 2.44 -17.06
N GLY A 17 -31.70 1.44 -16.74
CA GLY A 17 -31.17 1.33 -15.37
C GLY A 17 -30.02 0.36 -15.11
N LEU A 18 -29.59 -0.47 -16.06
CA LEU A 18 -28.49 -1.41 -15.83
C LEU A 18 -27.11 -0.89 -16.27
N ALA A 19 -26.99 0.37 -16.69
CA ALA A 19 -25.71 0.95 -17.11
C ALA A 19 -24.92 1.65 -15.98
N TRP A 20 -25.40 1.63 -14.74
CA TRP A 20 -24.82 2.41 -13.62
C TRP A 20 -24.73 1.62 -12.32
N LEU A 21 -24.42 0.33 -12.38
CA LEU A 21 -23.74 -0.25 -11.23
C LEU A 21 -22.30 0.28 -11.29
N PRO A 22 -21.82 1.03 -10.28
CA PRO A 22 -20.39 1.28 -10.20
C PRO A 22 -19.75 -0.10 -10.25
N THR A 23 -18.90 -0.33 -11.28
CA THR A 23 -18.06 -1.51 -11.33
C THR A 23 -17.51 -1.69 -9.92
N PRO A 24 -17.62 -2.89 -9.30
CA PRO A 24 -16.98 -3.12 -8.02
C PRO A 24 -15.55 -2.63 -8.22
N GLN A 25 -15.16 -1.59 -7.48
CA GLN A 25 -13.80 -1.10 -7.50
C GLN A 25 -13.01 -2.32 -7.06
N ALA A 26 -12.47 -3.06 -8.03
CA ALA A 26 -11.46 -4.05 -7.78
C ALA A 26 -10.38 -3.23 -7.08
N HIS A 27 -10.31 -3.38 -5.76
CA HIS A 27 -9.23 -2.82 -4.98
C HIS A 27 -7.98 -3.45 -5.60
N ALA A 28 -7.33 -2.71 -6.50
CA ALA A 28 -6.09 -3.13 -7.09
C ALA A 28 -5.13 -3.25 -5.91
N GLU A 29 -4.77 -4.49 -5.59
CA GLU A 29 -3.82 -4.74 -4.52
C GLU A 29 -2.52 -4.01 -4.91
N PRO A 30 -1.96 -3.18 -4.01
CA PRO A 30 -0.76 -2.43 -4.33
C PRO A 30 0.37 -3.40 -4.67
N CYS A 31 0.93 -3.26 -5.87
CA CYS A 31 1.94 -4.15 -6.42
C CYS A 31 3.15 -3.36 -6.94
N VAL A 32 4.29 -4.03 -7.09
CA VAL A 32 5.51 -3.48 -7.67
C VAL A 32 5.31 -3.39 -9.20
N PRO A 33 5.35 -2.19 -9.78
CA PRO A 33 5.02 -1.99 -11.18
C PRO A 33 6.15 -2.47 -12.10
N LEU A 34 5.77 -3.03 -13.24
CA LEU A 34 6.69 -3.65 -14.21
C LEU A 34 7.45 -2.62 -15.07
N ASP A 35 7.06 -1.35 -15.03
CA ASP A 35 7.67 -0.25 -15.80
C ASP A 35 8.96 0.27 -15.16
N GLY A 36 9.41 -0.33 -14.06
CA GLY A 36 10.58 0.09 -13.29
C GLY A 36 10.34 1.27 -12.38
N SER A 37 9.11 1.79 -12.30
CA SER A 37 8.78 2.85 -11.34
C SER A 37 8.84 2.32 -9.90
N PRO A 38 9.25 3.15 -8.92
CA PRO A 38 9.37 2.70 -7.55
C PRO A 38 7.99 2.58 -6.89
N TYR A 39 7.71 1.40 -6.35
CA TYR A 39 6.67 1.23 -5.34
C TYR A 39 7.25 1.57 -3.97
N VAL A 40 6.65 2.57 -3.30
CA VAL A 40 7.14 3.07 -2.00
C VAL A 40 6.11 2.81 -0.91
N LYS A 41 6.57 2.22 0.19
CA LYS A 41 5.77 1.93 1.38
C LYS A 41 6.43 2.57 2.60
N ASN A 42 5.82 3.65 3.07
CA ASN A 42 6.26 4.34 4.28
C ASN A 42 5.45 3.85 5.47
N ARG A 43 6.14 3.39 6.52
CA ARG A 43 5.53 3.10 7.81
C ARG A 43 6.04 4.09 8.84
N HIS A 44 5.11 4.91 9.31
CA HIS A 44 5.31 5.81 10.42
C HIS A 44 4.73 5.17 11.68
N THR A 45 5.51 5.06 12.75
CA THR A 45 5.02 4.60 14.04
C THR A 45 5.43 5.60 15.11
N SER A 46 4.45 6.31 15.66
CA SER A 46 4.65 7.18 16.82
C SER A 46 4.79 6.30 18.06
N ALA A 47 6.01 6.16 18.57
CA ALA A 47 6.28 5.33 19.73
C ALA A 47 6.13 6.14 21.04
N GLY A 48 5.21 7.11 21.13
CA GLY A 48 5.00 7.97 22.31
C GLY A 48 5.84 9.27 22.29
N LEU A 49 5.98 9.93 23.45
CA LEU A 49 6.87 11.10 23.60
C LEU A 49 8.32 10.65 23.34
N GLY A 50 9.05 11.33 22.46
CA GLY A 50 10.51 11.17 22.35
C GLY A 50 11.11 10.82 20.99
N LYS A 51 10.41 10.13 20.07
CA LYS A 51 10.75 10.12 18.63
C LYS A 51 9.71 9.36 17.82
N GLU A 52 9.55 9.76 16.56
CA GLU A 52 8.80 9.02 15.55
C GLU A 52 9.73 8.01 14.86
N LEU A 53 9.31 6.75 14.78
CA LEU A 53 10.00 5.72 14.00
C LEU A 53 9.50 5.79 12.56
N GLN A 54 10.40 6.03 11.62
CA GLN A 54 10.11 6.02 10.20
C GLN A 54 10.85 4.87 9.54
N VAL A 55 10.09 4.02 8.83
CA VAL A 55 10.60 2.96 7.97
C VAL A 55 10.16 3.25 6.56
N ASN A 56 11.10 3.55 5.67
CA ASN A 56 10.88 3.75 4.25
C ASN A 56 11.27 2.47 3.51
N ARG A 57 10.39 1.98 2.64
CA ARG A 57 10.63 0.79 1.83
C ARG A 57 10.36 1.10 0.38
N THR A 58 11.33 0.81 -0.46
CA THR A 58 11.26 1.06 -1.90
C THR A 58 11.48 -0.25 -2.63
N TYR A 59 10.63 -0.55 -3.59
CA TYR A 59 10.71 -1.74 -4.44
C TYR A 59 10.64 -1.30 -5.90
N THR A 60 11.50 -1.86 -6.72
CA THR A 60 11.55 -1.62 -8.17
C THR A 60 11.68 -2.93 -8.89
N TYR A 61 11.00 -3.06 -10.03
CA TYR A 61 11.07 -4.27 -10.84
C TYR A 61 11.96 -4.04 -12.06
N ALA A 62 12.93 -4.93 -12.27
CA ALA A 62 13.77 -4.92 -13.46
C ALA A 62 14.27 -6.35 -13.74
N ASP A 63 14.31 -6.74 -15.02
CA ASP A 63 14.94 -7.98 -15.48
C ASP A 63 14.48 -9.27 -14.74
N GLY A 64 13.21 -9.37 -14.36
CA GLY A 64 12.67 -10.53 -13.63
C GLY A 64 12.97 -10.53 -12.12
N MET A 65 13.46 -9.40 -11.59
CA MET A 65 13.88 -9.24 -10.21
C MET A 65 13.13 -8.07 -9.56
N VAL A 66 12.77 -8.25 -8.29
CA VAL A 66 12.35 -7.16 -7.40
C VAL A 66 13.58 -6.69 -6.65
N ASN A 67 14.07 -5.51 -6.99
CA ASN A 67 15.12 -4.81 -6.25
C ASN A 67 14.47 -4.03 -5.10
N TRP A 68 14.99 -4.17 -3.89
CA TRP A 68 14.40 -3.60 -2.69
C TRP A 68 15.43 -2.88 -1.83
N THR A 69 14.98 -1.79 -1.21
CA THR A 69 15.72 -1.00 -0.24
C THR A 69 14.80 -0.68 0.93
N ILE A 70 15.25 -0.94 2.14
CA ILE A 70 14.53 -0.68 3.38
C ILE A 70 15.42 0.14 4.29
N GLU A 71 14.95 1.33 4.66
CA GLU A 71 15.63 2.27 5.53
C GLU A 71 14.79 2.51 6.77
N GLN A 72 15.36 2.26 7.94
CA GLN A 72 14.76 2.56 9.22
C GLN A 72 15.59 3.62 9.93
N SER A 73 14.96 4.77 10.19
CA SER A 73 15.50 5.77 11.09
C SER A 73 15.60 5.22 12.52
N GLY A 74 16.73 5.42 13.19
CA GLY A 74 16.90 5.05 14.59
C GLY A 74 16.60 6.23 15.50
N GLY A 75 16.81 6.08 16.80
CA GLY A 75 16.57 7.16 17.76
C GLY A 75 16.45 6.69 19.20
N VAL A 76 16.13 7.64 20.08
CA VAL A 76 15.91 7.35 21.51
C VAL A 76 14.45 7.66 21.82
N LYS A 77 13.73 6.66 22.31
CA LYS A 77 12.39 6.82 22.87
C LYS A 77 12.52 7.11 24.37
N TYR A 78 11.95 8.22 24.81
CA TYR A 78 11.94 8.62 26.22
C TYR A 78 10.58 8.32 26.84
N ASN A 79 10.50 7.36 27.76
CA ASN A 79 9.28 7.19 28.56
C ASN A 79 9.39 8.03 29.83
N THR A 80 8.77 9.21 29.84
CA THR A 80 8.64 10.04 31.05
C THR A 80 7.38 9.65 31.80
N GLY A 81 7.53 8.88 32.90
CA GLY A 81 6.49 8.86 33.93
C GLY A 81 6.51 10.21 34.66
N PHE A 82 5.48 11.03 34.55
CA PHE A 82 5.42 12.29 35.31
C PHE A 82 4.97 12.01 36.75
N GLY A 83 5.92 12.01 37.70
CA GLY A 83 5.67 11.89 39.13
C GLY A 83 6.98 11.93 39.93
N PHE A 84 7.00 12.63 41.07
CA PHE A 84 8.18 12.76 41.94
C PHE A 84 8.81 11.38 42.24
N GLY A 85 10.02 11.13 41.73
CA GLY A 85 10.72 9.84 41.82
C GLY A 85 10.77 9.02 40.52
N ALA A 86 10.28 9.54 39.40
CA ALA A 86 10.23 8.81 38.14
C ALA A 86 11.61 8.59 37.48
N LYS A 87 11.85 7.36 37.05
CA LYS A 87 12.99 6.98 36.21
C LYS A 87 12.71 7.35 34.75
N ILE A 88 13.60 8.13 34.14
CA ILE A 88 13.60 8.34 32.69
C ILE A 88 14.17 7.07 32.07
N ASN A 89 13.32 6.25 31.44
CA ASN A 89 13.78 5.12 30.65
C ASN A 89 13.96 5.56 29.19
N ALA A 90 15.21 5.60 28.75
CA ALA A 90 15.59 5.86 27.37
C ALA A 90 15.79 4.51 26.66
N ASN A 91 14.90 4.17 25.72
CA ASN A 91 15.06 2.99 24.87
C ASN A 91 15.68 3.43 23.54
N TYR A 92 16.86 2.90 23.23
CA TYR A 92 17.51 3.10 21.94
C TYR A 92 16.87 2.21 20.87
N ILE A 93 16.56 2.80 19.73
CA ILE A 93 16.09 2.13 18.51
C ILE A 93 17.22 2.28 17.49
N PRO A 94 17.81 1.18 16.98
CA PRO A 94 18.90 1.26 16.03
C PRO A 94 18.42 1.74 14.65
N GLU A 95 19.31 2.44 13.94
CA GLU A 95 19.20 2.65 12.49
C GLU A 95 19.48 1.32 11.78
N LEU A 96 18.59 0.94 10.86
CA LEU A 96 18.71 -0.31 10.12
C LEU A 96 18.45 -0.04 8.65
N ASN A 97 19.47 -0.23 7.82
CA ASN A 97 19.36 -0.14 6.38
C ASN A 97 19.67 -1.51 5.78
N SER A 98 18.85 -1.95 4.84
CA SER A 98 19.04 -3.20 4.13
C SER A 98 18.61 -3.04 2.68
N SER A 99 19.31 -3.69 1.78
CA SER A 99 18.95 -3.74 0.37
C SER A 99 19.27 -5.11 -0.22
N GLY A 100 18.64 -5.42 -1.34
CA GLY A 100 18.88 -6.66 -2.04
C GLY A 100 18.01 -6.79 -3.28
N SER A 101 18.01 -7.98 -3.85
CA SER A 101 17.15 -8.34 -4.96
C SER A 101 16.63 -9.76 -4.80
N THR A 102 15.39 -9.98 -5.17
CA THR A 102 14.74 -11.28 -5.11
C THR A 102 14.06 -11.56 -6.46
N PRO A 103 14.23 -12.75 -7.06
CA PRO A 103 13.53 -13.10 -8.28
C PRO A 103 12.01 -13.15 -8.04
N GLY A 104 11.24 -12.78 -9.06
CA GLY A 104 9.79 -12.88 -9.03
C GLY A 104 9.18 -12.64 -10.40
N ALA A 105 8.20 -13.45 -10.79
CA ALA A 105 7.48 -13.26 -12.04
C ALA A 105 6.28 -12.30 -11.86
N PRO A 106 5.77 -11.69 -12.94
CA PRO A 106 4.55 -10.89 -12.89
C PRO A 106 3.37 -11.69 -12.31
N GLY A 107 2.66 -11.08 -11.36
CA GLY A 107 1.55 -11.72 -10.64
C GLY A 107 1.96 -12.61 -9.46
N GLU A 108 3.26 -12.74 -9.17
CA GLU A 108 3.74 -13.52 -8.03
C GLU A 108 3.95 -12.67 -6.78
N TYR A 109 3.76 -13.30 -5.62
CA TYR A 109 4.18 -12.78 -4.34
C TYR A 109 5.63 -13.15 -4.07
N VAL A 110 6.45 -12.13 -3.87
CA VAL A 110 7.88 -12.25 -3.59
C VAL A 110 8.13 -11.99 -2.11
N ASN A 111 8.79 -12.93 -1.45
CA ASN A 111 9.22 -12.76 -0.06
C ASN A 111 10.54 -11.98 -0.01
N ILE A 112 10.56 -10.95 0.82
CA ILE A 112 11.72 -10.13 1.14
C ILE A 112 12.09 -10.42 2.58
N ASP A 113 13.16 -11.18 2.73
CA ASP A 113 13.71 -11.61 4.01
C ASP A 113 15.12 -11.03 4.18
N SER A 114 15.25 -10.15 5.15
CA SER A 114 16.53 -9.65 5.68
C SER A 114 16.59 -9.95 7.17
N TRP A 115 17.74 -9.71 7.80
CA TRP A 115 17.91 -9.95 9.24
C TRP A 115 16.78 -9.33 10.10
N HIS A 116 16.27 -8.15 9.71
CA HIS A 116 15.31 -7.38 10.51
C HIS A 116 13.96 -7.11 9.85
N PHE A 117 13.84 -7.40 8.54
CA PHE A 117 12.62 -7.14 7.78
C PHE A 117 12.19 -8.41 7.07
N HIS A 118 10.95 -8.81 7.33
CA HIS A 118 10.27 -9.94 6.71
C HIS A 118 8.95 -9.44 6.17
N GLU A 119 8.80 -9.38 4.86
CA GLU A 119 7.55 -9.00 4.22
C GLU A 119 7.38 -9.63 2.85
N THR A 120 6.16 -9.59 2.36
CA THR A 120 5.80 -10.10 1.03
C THR A 120 5.29 -8.94 0.18
N VAL A 121 5.72 -8.88 -1.08
CA VAL A 121 5.27 -7.89 -2.07
C VAL A 121 4.73 -8.60 -3.31
N LEU A 122 3.64 -8.07 -3.87
CA LEU A 122 3.09 -8.56 -5.14
C LEU A 122 3.80 -7.87 -6.30
N VAL A 123 4.27 -8.61 -7.31
CA VAL A 123 4.67 -8.04 -8.60
C VAL A 123 3.42 -7.84 -9.44
N CYS A 124 3.25 -6.67 -10.04
CA CYS A 124 2.05 -6.41 -10.85
C CYS A 124 1.93 -7.44 -11.99
N PRO A 125 0.71 -7.93 -12.29
CA PRO A 125 0.48 -8.82 -13.42
C PRO A 125 0.74 -8.10 -14.75
N GLN A 126 1.04 -8.88 -15.80
CA GLN A 126 1.14 -8.39 -17.18
C GLN A 126 -0.22 -8.09 -17.79
#